data_AF-B4SBZ4-F1
#
_entry.id   AF-B4SBZ4-F1
#
_cell.length_a   1.000
_cell.length_b   1.000
_cell.length_c   1.000
_cell.angle_alpha   90.00
_cell.angle_beta   90.00
_cell.angle_gamma   90.00
#
_symmetry.space_group_name_H-M   'P 1'
#
loop_
_entity.id
_entity.type
_entity.pdbx_description
1 polymer ?
#
loop_
_entity_poly.entity_id
_entity_poly.type
_entity_poly.pdbx_seq_one_letter_code
_entity_poly.pdbx_strand_id
1 'polypeptide(L)'
;MKLFPDFETKKRFMKTGLPIILGIAWSPIIWMVVIATLGQGVFALTGSWLVTQVVVLVIVFLVVYVLLRVFMQIGNKFYGEGH
;
A
#
# COMPACT_ATOMS: atom_id res chain seq x y z
N MET A 1 18.80 -6.94 -21.68
CA MET A 1 17.60 -6.32 -22.29
C MET A 1 17.34 -5.00 -21.59
N LYS A 2 17.08 -3.90 -22.31
CA LYS A 2 16.70 -2.63 -21.66
C LYS A 2 15.31 -2.82 -21.04
N LEU A 3 15.19 -2.70 -19.71
CA LEU A 3 13.93 -2.86 -18.97
C LEU A 3 12.85 -1.85 -19.39
N PHE A 4 13.24 -0.74 -20.02
CA PHE A 4 12.32 0.25 -20.59
C PHE A 4 12.86 0.69 -21.96
N PRO A 5 12.21 0.31 -23.08
CA PRO A 5 12.63 0.71 -24.42
C PRO A 5 12.37 2.19 -24.72
N ASP A 6 11.34 2.78 -24.09
CA ASP A 6 10.88 4.17 -24.34
C ASP A 6 10.80 5.02 -23.07
N PHE A 7 11.06 6.32 -23.21
CA PHE A 7 11.04 7.30 -22.11
C PHE A 7 9.63 7.47 -21.51
N GLU A 8 8.59 7.37 -22.33
CA GLU A 8 7.19 7.42 -21.89
C GLU A 8 6.82 6.22 -21.02
N THR A 9 7.24 5.02 -21.43
CA THR A 9 7.03 3.77 -20.66
C THR A 9 7.71 3.85 -19.31
N LYS A 10 8.94 4.39 -19.25
CA LYS A 10 9.65 4.66 -17.99
C LYS A 10 8.89 5.66 -17.12
N LYS A 11 8.41 6.77 -17.69
CA LYS A 11 7.67 7.81 -16.96
C LYS A 11 6.35 7.28 -16.37
N ARG A 12 5.61 6.49 -17.14
CA ARG A 12 4.36 5.83 -16.68
C ARG A 12 4.64 4.81 -15.59
N PHE A 13 5.70 4.01 -15.74
CA PHE A 13 6.11 3.06 -14.71
C PHE A 13 6.51 3.77 -13.41
N MET A 14 7.29 4.85 -13.47
CA MET A 14 7.67 5.62 -12.28
C MET A 14 6.48 6.28 -11.58
N LYS A 15 5.49 6.77 -12.34
CA LYS A 15 4.31 7.45 -11.76
C LYS A 15 3.25 6.48 -11.22
N THR A 16 3.14 5.27 -11.76
CA THR A 16 2.02 4.36 -11.43
C THR A 16 2.49 2.97 -11.01
N GLY A 17 3.46 2.39 -11.70
CA GLY A 17 3.97 1.06 -11.39
C GLY A 17 4.78 1.02 -10.09
N LEU A 18 5.66 2.00 -9.88
CA LEU A 18 6.52 2.06 -8.70
C LEU A 18 5.72 2.18 -7.39
N PRO A 19 4.70 3.06 -7.26
CA PRO A 19 3.84 3.07 -6.09
C PRO A 19 3.16 1.72 -5.84
N ILE A 20 2.60 1.07 -6.86
CA ILE A 20 1.91 -0.21 -6.70
C ILE A 20 2.86 -1.29 -6.16
N ILE A 21 4.06 -1.39 -6.73
CA ILE A 21 5.09 -2.34 -6.29
C ILE A 21 5.48 -2.06 -4.84
N LEU A 22 5.63 -0.78 -4.46
CA LEU A 22 5.88 -0.37 -3.09
C LEU A 22 4.75 -0.83 -2.16
N GLY A 23 3.50 -0.62 -2.54
CA GLY A 23 2.34 -1.04 -1.75
C GLY A 23 2.31 -2.56 -1.51
N ILE A 24 2.61 -3.34 -2.55
CA ILE A 24 2.69 -4.80 -2.46
C ILE A 24 3.85 -5.22 -1.56
N ALA A 25 5.03 -4.63 -1.73
CA ALA A 25 6.22 -4.97 -0.94
C ALA A 25 6.03 -4.68 0.56
N TRP A 26 5.28 -3.62 0.89
CA TRP A 26 5.00 -3.25 2.28
C TRP A 26 3.79 -3.98 2.89
N SER A 27 2.93 -4.61 2.07
CA SER A 27 1.70 -5.25 2.53
C SER A 27 1.92 -6.27 3.66
N PRO A 28 2.93 -7.17 3.63
CA PRO A 28 3.15 -8.13 4.73
C PRO A 28 3.54 -7.47 6.05
N ILE A 29 4.30 -6.37 5.99
CA ILE A 29 4.72 -5.63 7.19
C ILE A 29 3.52 -4.91 7.80
N ILE A 30 2.74 -4.21 6.97
CA ILE A 30 1.52 -3.53 7.40
C ILE A 30 0.54 -4.55 7.99
N TRP A 31 0.40 -5.71 7.37
CA TRP A 31 -0.38 -6.82 7.90
C TRP A 31 0.04 -7.22 9.31
N MET A 32 1.34 -7.48 9.53
CA MET A 32 1.85 -7.85 10.84
C MET A 32 1.54 -6.78 11.90
N VAL A 33 1.69 -5.51 11.55
CA VAL A 33 1.39 -4.40 12.46
C VAL A 33 -0.11 -4.33 12.78
N VAL A 34 -0.97 -4.44 11.78
CA VAL A 34 -2.43 -4.38 11.97
C VAL A 34 -2.91 -5.56 12.80
N ILE A 35 -2.45 -6.78 12.53
CA ILE A 35 -2.89 -7.95 13.29
C ILE A 35 -2.35 -7.96 14.72
N ALA A 36 -1.13 -7.48 14.94
CA ALA A 36 -0.56 -7.37 16.29
C ALA A 36 -1.28 -6.31 17.14
N THR A 37 -1.80 -5.24 16.52
CA THR A 37 -2.47 -4.14 17.24
C THR A 37 -3.97 -4.36 17.40
N LEU A 38 -4.65 -4.83 16.36
CA LEU A 38 -6.12 -4.94 16.33
C LEU A 38 -6.62 -6.38 16.38
N GLY A 39 -5.79 -7.38 16.08
CA GLY A 39 -6.22 -8.76 15.91
C GLY A 39 -6.91 -9.35 17.14
N GLN A 40 -6.36 -9.11 18.33
CA GLN A 40 -6.97 -9.57 19.58
C GLN A 40 -8.31 -8.86 19.85
N GLY A 41 -8.39 -7.54 19.61
CA GLY A 41 -9.63 -6.78 19.79
C GLY A 41 -10.75 -7.24 18.85
N VAL A 42 -10.42 -7.43 17.57
CA VAL A 42 -11.38 -7.93 16.58
C VAL A 42 -11.80 -9.38 16.88
N PHE A 43 -10.86 -10.23 17.33
CA PHE A 43 -11.19 -11.59 17.74
C PHE A 43 -12.10 -11.61 18.97
N ALA A 44 -11.84 -10.77 19.97
CA ALA A 44 -12.69 -10.67 21.16
C ALA A 44 -14.14 -10.26 20.83
N LEU A 45 -14.32 -9.43 19.79
CA LEU A 45 -15.64 -8.98 19.35
C LEU A 45 -16.38 -10.00 18.47
N THR A 46 -15.65 -10.79 17.68
CA THR A 46 -16.24 -11.67 16.66
C THR A 46 -16.25 -13.14 17.05
N GLY A 47 -15.36 -13.56 17.95
CA GLY A 47 -15.15 -14.96 18.35
C GLY A 47 -14.65 -15.88 17.22
N SER A 48 -14.40 -15.35 16.02
CA SER A 48 -14.06 -16.13 14.83
C SER A 48 -12.76 -15.66 14.22
N TRP A 49 -11.77 -16.54 14.19
CA TRP A 49 -10.47 -16.24 13.59
C TRP A 49 -10.61 -15.89 12.10
N LEU A 50 -11.51 -16.55 11.37
CA LEU A 50 -11.74 -16.27 9.95
C LEU A 50 -12.29 -14.87 9.72
N VAL A 51 -13.27 -14.44 10.55
CA VAL A 51 -13.82 -13.08 10.47
C VAL A 51 -12.74 -12.05 10.82
N THR A 52 -11.93 -12.31 11.85
CA THR A 52 -10.79 -11.46 12.21
C THR A 52 -9.82 -11.28 11.04
N GLN A 53 -9.45 -12.37 10.35
CA GLN A 53 -8.54 -12.29 9.20
C GLN A 53 -9.11 -11.47 8.05
N VAL A 54 -10.41 -11.62 7.75
CA VAL A 54 -11.08 -10.84 6.70
C VAL A 54 -11.13 -9.36 7.06
N VAL A 55 -11.46 -9.02 8.31
CA VAL A 55 -11.49 -7.62 8.77
C VAL A 55 -10.08 -7.01 8.73
N VAL A 56 -9.06 -7.76 9.17
CA VAL A 56 -7.66 -7.34 9.09
C VAL A 56 -7.23 -7.12 7.62
N LEU A 57 -7.60 -8.00 6.69
CA LEU A 57 -7.37 -7.79 5.24
C LEU A 57 -7.91 -6.46 4.77
N VAL A 58 -9.18 -6.17 5.07
CA VAL A 58 -9.81 -4.91 4.65
C VAL A 58 -9.06 -3.71 5.21
N ILE A 59 -8.68 -3.75 6.49
CA ILE A 59 -7.90 -2.66 7.12
C ILE A 59 -6.54 -2.50 6.45
N VAL A 60 -5.82 -3.60 6.18
CA VAL A 60 -4.51 -3.57 5.53
C VAL A 60 -4.60 -2.96 4.13
N PHE A 61 -5.61 -3.36 3.34
CA PHE A 61 -5.86 -2.75 2.03
C PHE A 61 -6.12 -1.25 2.12
N LEU A 62 -6.92 -0.80 3.10
CA LEU A 62 -7.18 0.61 3.33
C LEU A 62 -5.91 1.37 3.73
N VAL A 63 -5.11 0.81 4.65
CA VAL A 63 -3.85 1.43 5.10
C VAL A 63 -2.86 1.53 3.95
N VAL A 64 -2.66 0.46 3.19
CA VAL A 64 -1.80 0.46 1.99
C VAL A 64 -2.29 1.53 1.01
N TYR A 65 -3.59 1.57 0.72
CA TYR A 65 -4.16 2.57 -0.18
C TYR A 65 -3.90 4.01 0.27
N VAL A 66 -4.11 4.30 1.56
CA VAL A 66 -3.85 5.62 2.14
C VAL A 66 -2.37 5.98 2.05
N LEU A 67 -1.48 5.05 2.43
CA LEU A 67 -0.03 5.27 2.34
C LEU A 67 0.43 5.55 0.91
N LEU A 68 -0.09 4.79 -0.07
CA LEU A 68 0.19 5.06 -1.48
C LEU A 68 -0.30 6.42 -1.92
N ARG A 69 -1.50 6.82 -1.51
CA ARG A 69 -2.06 8.13 -1.85
C ARG A 69 -1.21 9.26 -1.26
N VAL A 70 -0.81 9.13 0.01
CA VAL A 70 0.08 10.08 0.68
C VAL A 70 1.44 10.15 -0.03
N PHE A 71 2.03 9.01 -0.36
CA PHE A 71 3.31 8.94 -1.06
C PHE A 71 3.23 9.62 -2.44
N MET A 72 2.17 9.39 -3.20
CA MET A 72 1.95 10.06 -4.50
C MET A 72 1.72 11.57 -4.34
N GLN A 73 0.97 12.01 -3.33
CA GLN A 73 0.76 13.43 -3.05
C GLN A 73 2.06 14.13 -2.66
N ILE A 74 2.86 13.50 -1.80
CA ILE A 74 4.19 13.98 -1.41
C ILE A 74 5.09 14.03 -2.63
N GLY A 75 5.14 12.98 -3.44
CA GLY A 75 5.91 12.95 -4.69
C GLY A 75 5.51 14.10 -5.63
N ASN A 76 4.21 14.34 -5.79
CA ASN A 76 3.74 15.47 -6.58
C ASN A 76 4.06 16.84 -5.96
N LYS A 77 4.11 16.95 -4.63
CA LYS A 77 4.45 18.22 -3.95
C LYS A 77 5.94 18.55 -4.07
N PHE A 78 6.82 17.57 -3.89
CA PHE A 78 8.27 17.77 -3.95
C PHE A 78 8.85 17.78 -5.36
N TYR A 79 8.20 17.09 -6.31
CA TYR A 79 8.64 17.02 -7.71
C TYR A 79 7.76 17.86 -8.66
N GLY A 80 6.70 18.50 -8.15
CA GLY A 80 5.73 19.28 -8.93
C GLY A 80 5.95 20.79 -8.91
N GLU A 81 6.98 21.32 -8.26
CA GLU A 81 7.42 22.73 -8.42
C GLU A 81 8.26 22.93 -9.69
N GLY A 82 7.86 22.32 -10.80
CA GLY A 82 8.63 22.32 -12.05
C GLY A 82 7.78 22.18 -13.32
N HIS A 83 6.56 22.69 -13.30
CA HIS A 83 5.82 23.05 -14.52
C HIS A 83 5.49 24.54 -14.50
#